data_AF-A0A9P1CHB8-F1
#
_entry.id   AF-A0A9P1CHB8-F1
#
_cell.length_a   1.000
_cell.length_b   1.000
_cell.length_c   1.000
_cell.angle_alpha   90.00
_cell.angle_beta   90.00
_cell.angle_gamma   90.00
#
_symmetry.space_group_name_H-M   'P 1'
#
loop_
_entity.id
_entity.type
_entity.pdbx_description
1 polymer ?
#
loop_
_entity_poly.entity_id
_entity_poly.type
_entity_poly.pdbx_seq_one_letter_code
_entity_poly.pdbx_strand_id
1 'polypeptide(L)'
;IAQNQMIKDLKKQLEQKEIENASLIKANEEIAQKENEKALLVRDLQNQLEQKGNENSSLIKAKEEIAQKENEKALLVRDLQKQLARTEKEFVQKANEHASLVRDFEIRTHVFDSLSIAMLASLKESMVTESAGFLIASLLLGLLGVFVYEKNIKPLRRHLLEVKAEAKEKIVQKDNQKDSLIMDLKNLLEQKEKENASLIKAKEEIAQKESEKALLVRDLQKVLARSKKAYTEKANEHASLVRDFEKEVAQQVNDELARRKHSQPQVDGETWQFQGDSGEWVSFPDCANKALMVKFGEGHGTCEIIIDGKTYEIDFKNSSQMNVRTKKERQIRCFFDLPAHWQMTNEDALKFFRGNLQRPPMLPVTDQDVKSRLGKILNKSLSRHDGSDCTCLHGSSNFVVTEAYQVKNLNLWRRYQRLVRSIQDKHKEHGISLEEINPSVSEALTEFARDLTVDLAGNERLLLHGTRDFELARAIATEGFDNRVARDGLFGRGTYFAAQTCKSAQYATPDGMKSKASPQMVGTMLIARVATGDPFYTEAQCSTLTRPPEKNGAR
;
A
#
# COMPACT_ATOMS: atom_id res chain seq x y z
N ILE A 1 -47.31 -5.96 -33.60
CA ILE A 1 -47.56 -6.46 -32.21
C ILE A 1 -46.24 -6.60 -31.45
N ALA A 2 -45.26 -7.38 -31.92
CA ALA A 2 -43.96 -7.54 -31.25
C ALA A 2 -43.19 -6.22 -31.00
N GLN A 3 -43.14 -5.31 -31.97
CA GLN A 3 -42.52 -3.98 -31.79
C GLN A 3 -43.21 -3.15 -30.70
N ASN A 4 -44.54 -3.20 -30.60
CA ASN A 4 -45.28 -2.47 -29.56
C ASN A 4 -45.03 -3.07 -28.17
N GLN A 5 -44.83 -4.39 -28.07
CA GLN A 5 -44.46 -5.04 -26.81
C GLN A 5 -43.04 -4.65 -26.38
N MET A 6 -42.08 -4.65 -27.30
CA MET A 6 -40.70 -4.20 -27.02
C MET A 6 -40.65 -2.74 -26.55
N ILE A 7 -41.42 -1.84 -27.16
CA ILE A 7 -41.52 -0.43 -26.72
C ILE A 7 -42.11 -0.34 -25.31
N LYS A 8 -43.09 -1.18 -24.99
CA LYS A 8 -43.70 -1.20 -23.65
C LYS A 8 -42.70 -1.68 -22.59
N ASP A 9 -41.90 -2.69 -22.90
CA ASP A 9 -40.90 -3.23 -21.99
C ASP A 9 -39.75 -2.23 -21.78
N LEU A 10 -39.30 -1.53 -22.84
CA LEU A 10 -38.29 -0.47 -22.74
C LEU A 10 -38.78 0.72 -21.90
N LYS A 11 -40.06 1.12 -22.04
CA LYS A 11 -40.64 2.18 -21.20
C LYS A 11 -40.66 1.79 -19.73
N LYS A 12 -41.00 0.53 -19.42
CA LYS A 12 -41.00 0.01 -18.05
C LYS A 12 -39.58 -0.03 -17.46
N GLN A 13 -38.59 -0.41 -18.26
CA GLN A 13 -37.18 -0.37 -17.82
C GLN A 13 -36.67 1.06 -17.58
N LEU A 14 -37.09 2.02 -18.41
CA LEU A 14 -36.74 3.43 -18.23
C LEU A 14 -37.35 3.98 -16.94
N GLU A 15 -38.63 3.71 -16.70
CA GLU A 15 -39.34 4.13 -15.48
C GLU A 15 -38.70 3.53 -14.21
N GLN A 16 -38.29 2.26 -14.27
CA GLN A 16 -37.55 1.62 -13.18
C GLN A 16 -36.20 2.31 -12.91
N LYS A 17 -35.44 2.67 -13.96
CA LYS A 17 -34.18 3.40 -13.82
C LYS A 17 -34.37 4.81 -13.28
N GLU A 18 -35.45 5.49 -13.63
CA GLU A 18 -35.77 6.81 -13.09
C GLU A 18 -36.06 6.74 -11.58
N ILE A 19 -36.75 5.70 -11.12
CA ILE A 19 -36.99 5.44 -9.69
C ILE A 19 -35.68 5.16 -8.95
N GLU A 20 -34.81 4.32 -9.52
CA GLU A 20 -33.49 4.02 -8.93
C GLU A 20 -32.61 5.27 -8.83
N ASN A 21 -32.56 6.08 -9.89
CA ASN A 21 -31.82 7.34 -9.88
C ASN A 21 -32.37 8.33 -8.84
N ALA A 22 -33.69 8.45 -8.70
CA ALA A 22 -34.30 9.30 -7.69
C ALA A 22 -33.95 8.83 -6.25
N SER A 23 -33.91 7.51 -6.02
CA SER A 23 -33.49 6.95 -4.73
C SER A 23 -32.02 7.25 -4.42
N LEU A 24 -31.13 7.20 -5.42
CA LEU A 24 -29.71 7.53 -5.25
C LEU A 24 -29.49 9.01 -4.96
N ILE A 25 -30.23 9.91 -5.64
CA ILE A 25 -30.16 11.35 -5.38
C ILE A 25 -30.55 11.65 -3.93
N LYS A 26 -31.64 11.06 -3.44
CA LYS A 26 -32.08 11.23 -2.05
C LYS A 26 -31.06 10.72 -1.03
N ALA A 27 -30.43 9.57 -1.29
CA ALA A 27 -29.39 9.04 -0.42
C ALA A 27 -28.15 9.97 -0.35
N ASN A 28 -27.77 10.58 -1.48
CA ASN A 28 -26.67 11.53 -1.53
C ASN A 28 -26.98 12.83 -0.78
N GLU A 29 -28.21 13.33 -0.85
CA GLU A 29 -28.67 14.49 -0.07
C GLU A 29 -28.60 14.22 1.44
N GLU A 30 -29.02 13.03 1.89
CA GLU A 30 -28.93 12.63 3.31
C GLU A 30 -27.48 12.52 3.80
N ILE A 31 -26.56 12.05 2.95
CA ILE A 31 -25.12 12.00 3.27
C ILE A 31 -24.58 13.42 3.41
N ALA A 32 -24.86 14.31 2.45
CA ALA A 32 -24.42 15.70 2.48
C ALA A 32 -24.94 16.44 3.73
N GLN A 33 -26.19 16.20 4.13
CA GLN A 33 -26.76 16.77 5.35
C GLN A 33 -26.01 16.31 6.61
N LYS A 34 -25.71 15.00 6.72
CA LYS A 34 -24.94 14.44 7.85
C LYS A 34 -23.51 14.96 7.89
N GLU A 35 -22.89 15.24 6.75
CA GLU A 35 -21.56 15.85 6.70
C GLU A 35 -21.57 17.30 7.18
N ASN A 36 -22.60 18.06 6.83
CA ASN A 36 -22.77 19.44 7.29
C ASN A 36 -23.00 19.51 8.81
N GLU A 37 -23.81 18.60 9.37
CA GLU A 37 -24.02 18.49 10.83
C GLU A 37 -22.71 18.17 11.57
N LYS A 38 -21.87 17.29 11.02
CA LYS A 38 -20.54 17.00 11.59
C LYS A 38 -19.62 18.21 11.53
N ALA A 39 -19.63 18.96 10.43
CA ALA A 39 -18.80 20.16 10.28
C ALA A 39 -19.16 21.23 11.33
N LEU A 40 -20.45 21.39 11.63
CA LEU A 40 -20.93 22.25 12.71
C LEU A 40 -20.42 21.78 14.08
N LEU A 41 -20.53 20.49 14.39
CA LEU A 41 -20.05 19.93 15.66
C LEU A 41 -18.54 20.10 15.85
N VAL A 42 -17.75 19.93 14.77
CA VAL A 42 -16.30 20.14 14.80
C VAL A 42 -15.96 21.61 15.09
N ARG A 43 -16.68 22.56 14.47
CA ARG A 43 -16.49 23.99 14.72
C ARG A 43 -16.80 24.35 16.18
N ASP A 44 -17.87 23.80 16.75
CA ASP A 44 -18.23 24.04 18.16
C ASP A 44 -17.16 23.50 19.12
N LEU A 45 -16.63 22.29 18.85
CA LEU A 45 -15.54 21.72 19.65
C LEU A 45 -14.25 22.52 19.54
N GLN A 46 -13.94 23.09 18.38
CA GLN A 46 -12.78 23.97 18.18
C GLN A 46 -12.93 25.25 19.02
N ASN A 47 -14.10 25.89 19.00
CA ASN A 47 -14.38 27.07 19.80
C ASN A 47 -14.26 26.77 21.32
N GLN A 48 -14.74 25.61 21.78
CA GLN A 48 -14.59 25.19 23.19
C GLN A 48 -13.12 24.96 23.57
N LEU A 49 -12.31 24.39 22.67
CA LEU A 49 -10.88 24.19 22.91
C LEU A 49 -10.12 25.53 22.99
N GLU A 50 -10.45 26.48 22.13
CA GLU A 50 -9.86 27.82 22.15
C GLU A 50 -10.20 28.57 23.44
N GLN A 51 -11.45 28.50 23.89
CA GLN A 51 -11.87 29.06 25.17
C GLN A 51 -11.08 28.47 26.35
N LYS A 52 -10.91 27.14 26.39
CA LYS A 52 -10.10 26.48 27.42
C LYS A 52 -8.60 26.79 27.32
N GLY A 53 -8.09 27.05 26.11
CA GLY A 53 -6.73 27.53 25.89
C GLY A 53 -6.49 28.89 26.55
N ASN A 54 -7.45 29.81 26.38
CA ASN A 54 -7.40 31.14 26.99
C ASN A 54 -7.47 31.07 28.53
N GLU A 55 -8.32 30.19 29.08
CA GLU A 55 -8.37 29.94 30.53
C GLU A 55 -7.03 29.42 31.06
N ASN A 56 -6.40 28.46 30.39
CA ASN A 56 -5.08 27.96 30.79
C ASN A 56 -3.99 29.03 30.73
N SER A 57 -4.03 29.92 29.73
CA SER A 57 -3.08 31.04 29.61
C SER A 57 -3.17 31.98 30.81
N SER A 58 -4.39 32.29 31.27
CA SER A 58 -4.61 33.12 32.46
C SER A 58 -4.05 32.47 33.73
N LEU A 59 -4.17 31.14 33.85
CA LEU A 59 -3.72 30.37 35.00
C LEU A 59 -2.18 30.25 35.04
N ILE A 60 -1.52 30.17 33.89
CA ILE A 60 -0.05 30.21 33.79
C ILE A 60 0.48 31.57 34.26
N LYS A 61 -0.11 32.68 33.81
CA LYS A 61 0.27 34.02 34.26
C LYS A 61 0.12 34.19 35.77
N ALA A 62 -0.97 33.68 36.35
CA ALA A 62 -1.17 33.70 37.80
C ALA A 62 -0.10 32.90 38.56
N LYS A 63 0.33 31.75 38.04
CA LYS A 63 1.42 30.96 38.64
C LYS A 63 2.77 31.66 38.57
N GLU A 64 3.07 32.32 37.45
CA GLU A 64 4.29 33.13 37.29
C GLU A 64 4.32 34.29 38.30
N GLU A 65 3.20 34.98 38.50
CA GLU A 65 3.09 36.06 39.48
C GLU A 65 3.29 35.57 40.92
N ILE A 66 2.76 34.39 41.27
CA ILE A 66 2.97 33.77 42.58
C ILE A 66 4.45 33.41 42.78
N ALA A 67 5.09 32.80 41.77
CA ALA A 67 6.50 32.45 41.83
C ALA A 67 7.41 33.69 41.99
N GLN A 68 7.07 34.78 41.30
CA GLN A 68 7.77 36.05 41.44
C GLN A 68 7.65 36.61 42.86
N LYS A 69 6.44 36.60 43.45
CA LYS A 69 6.22 37.04 44.84
C LYS A 69 6.95 36.16 45.85
N GLU A 70 7.01 34.84 45.64
CA GLU A 70 7.80 33.94 46.50
C GLU A 70 9.31 34.25 46.42
N ASN A 71 9.83 34.59 45.24
CA ASN A 71 11.23 34.98 45.06
C ASN A 71 11.55 36.33 45.71
N GLU A 72 10.68 37.33 45.58
CA GLU A 72 10.81 38.63 46.27
C GLU A 72 10.83 38.46 47.80
N LYS A 73 9.96 37.59 48.33
CA LYS A 73 9.94 37.25 49.75
C LYS A 73 11.25 36.58 50.20
N ALA A 74 11.79 35.66 49.41
CA ALA A 74 13.07 34.99 49.71
C ALA A 74 14.25 35.98 49.73
N LEU A 75 14.26 36.96 48.83
CA LEU A 75 15.24 38.05 48.83
C LEU A 75 15.14 38.91 50.10
N LEU A 76 13.91 39.29 50.48
CA LEU A 76 13.69 40.08 51.70
C LEU A 76 14.17 39.35 52.96
N VAL A 77 13.88 38.05 53.07
CA VAL A 77 14.34 37.22 54.20
C VAL A 77 15.88 37.17 54.25
N ARG A 78 16.54 36.99 53.11
CA ARG A 78 18.01 36.98 53.04
C ARG A 78 18.62 38.32 53.48
N ASP A 79 18.01 39.44 53.11
CA ASP A 79 18.52 40.75 53.50
C ASP A 79 18.27 41.06 54.99
N LEU A 80 17.13 40.63 55.54
CA LEU A 80 16.89 40.70 56.99
C LEU A 80 17.90 39.86 57.78
N GLN A 81 18.24 38.65 57.31
CA GLN A 81 19.28 37.81 57.92
C GLN A 81 20.66 38.49 57.90
N LYS A 82 21.01 39.17 56.80
CA LYS A 82 22.25 39.97 56.74
C LYS A 82 22.25 41.14 57.71
N GLN A 83 21.12 41.83 57.86
CA GLN A 83 20.99 42.93 58.83
C GLN A 83 21.17 42.40 60.26
N LEU A 84 20.51 41.30 60.60
CA LEU A 84 20.64 40.67 61.92
C LEU A 84 22.09 40.29 62.22
N ALA A 85 22.79 39.64 61.27
CA ALA A 85 24.19 39.26 61.43
C ALA A 85 25.12 40.48 61.62
N ARG A 86 24.83 41.62 60.98
CA ARG A 86 25.57 42.87 61.20
C ARG A 86 25.34 43.40 62.62
N THR A 87 24.09 43.43 63.06
CA THR A 87 23.72 43.88 64.42
C THR A 87 24.33 42.99 65.50
N GLU A 88 24.34 41.68 65.32
CA GLU A 88 25.01 40.73 66.22
C GLU A 88 26.52 40.99 66.30
N LYS A 89 27.16 41.23 65.14
CA LYS A 89 28.60 41.53 65.08
C LYS A 89 28.92 42.85 65.79
N GLU A 90 28.13 43.90 65.58
CA GLU A 90 28.26 45.17 66.29
C GLU A 90 28.06 45.03 67.80
N PHE A 91 27.11 44.20 68.22
CA PHE A 91 26.86 43.92 69.64
C PHE A 91 28.05 43.20 70.28
N VAL A 92 28.58 42.15 69.64
CA VAL A 92 29.77 41.42 70.12
C VAL A 92 30.99 42.35 70.19
N GLN A 93 31.17 43.22 69.19
CA GLN A 93 32.26 44.20 69.20
C GLN A 93 32.15 45.16 70.39
N LYS A 94 30.97 45.75 70.61
CA LYS A 94 30.72 46.64 71.76
C LYS A 94 30.88 45.93 73.10
N ALA A 95 30.47 44.67 73.20
CA ALA A 95 30.67 43.85 74.39
C ALA A 95 32.16 43.60 74.67
N ASN A 96 32.96 43.33 73.62
CA ASN A 96 34.41 43.16 73.74
C ASN A 96 35.12 44.47 74.12
N GLU A 97 34.72 45.60 73.53
CA GLU A 97 35.21 46.93 73.91
C GLU A 97 34.92 47.23 75.39
N HIS A 98 33.70 46.92 75.84
CA HIS A 98 33.32 47.07 77.26
C HIS A 98 34.12 46.15 78.17
N ALA A 99 34.33 44.89 77.78
CA ALA A 99 35.15 43.93 78.55
C ALA A 99 36.64 44.34 78.60
N SER A 100 37.14 45.04 77.58
CA SER A 100 38.49 45.63 77.60
C SER A 100 38.59 46.78 78.59
N LEU A 101 37.59 47.68 78.60
CA LEU A 101 37.54 48.79 79.55
C LEU A 101 37.42 48.32 81.00
N VAL A 102 36.67 47.25 81.26
CA VAL A 102 36.57 46.63 82.59
C VAL A 102 37.92 46.04 83.02
N ARG A 103 38.63 45.33 82.13
CA ARG A 103 39.97 44.81 82.43
C ARG A 103 41.00 45.91 82.71
N ASP A 104 41.00 46.98 81.92
CA ASP A 104 41.86 48.15 82.16
C ASP A 104 41.56 48.81 83.50
N PHE A 105 40.28 48.85 83.90
CA PHE A 105 39.88 49.36 85.21
C PHE A 105 40.36 48.43 86.34
N GLU A 106 40.18 47.12 86.21
CA GLU A 106 40.65 46.11 87.17
C GLU A 106 42.17 46.15 87.36
N ILE A 107 42.94 46.30 86.27
CA ILE A 107 44.39 46.46 86.31
C ILE A 107 44.76 47.75 87.06
N ARG A 108 44.09 48.87 86.79
CA ARG A 108 44.35 50.13 87.50
C ARG A 108 44.04 50.02 88.99
N THR A 109 42.96 49.35 89.38
CA THR A 109 42.66 49.09 90.81
C THR A 109 43.69 48.19 91.44
N HIS A 110 44.14 47.12 90.77
CA HIS A 110 45.18 46.24 91.29
C HIS A 110 46.53 46.96 91.44
N VAL A 111 46.89 47.84 90.52
CA VAL A 111 48.08 48.68 90.62
C VAL A 111 47.96 49.67 91.79
N PHE A 112 46.77 50.25 92.00
CA PHE A 112 46.51 51.15 93.11
C PHE A 112 46.58 50.44 94.48
N ASP A 113 46.04 49.23 94.57
CA ASP A 113 46.11 48.39 95.77
C ASP A 113 47.55 47.93 96.03
N SER A 114 48.29 47.56 94.97
CA SER A 114 49.70 47.15 95.09
C SER A 114 50.60 48.31 95.49
N LEU A 115 50.36 49.52 94.96
CA LEU A 115 51.06 50.75 95.38
C LEU A 115 50.71 51.12 96.82
N SER A 116 49.45 50.97 97.23
CA SER A 116 49.03 51.23 98.62
C SER A 116 49.69 50.25 99.60
N ILE A 117 49.78 48.97 99.24
CA ILE A 117 50.45 47.93 100.03
C ILE A 117 51.97 48.17 100.07
N ALA A 118 52.60 48.52 98.94
CA ALA A 118 54.03 48.82 98.88
C ALA A 118 54.39 50.11 99.66
N MET A 119 53.54 51.13 99.62
CA MET A 119 53.72 52.37 100.37
C MET A 119 53.54 52.14 101.88
N LEU A 120 52.60 51.27 102.28
CA LEU A 120 52.44 50.83 103.68
C LEU A 120 53.61 49.95 104.16
N ALA A 121 54.19 49.12 103.30
CA ALA A 121 55.36 48.30 103.62
C ALA A 121 56.63 49.17 103.76
N SER A 122 56.82 50.16 102.88
CA SER A 122 57.95 51.10 102.93
C SER A 122 57.87 52.03 104.16
N LEU A 123 56.65 52.43 104.56
CA LEU A 123 56.40 53.14 105.83
C LEU A 123 56.71 52.27 107.06
N LYS A 124 56.59 50.94 106.96
CA LYS A 124 56.87 50.02 108.06
C LYS A 124 58.37 49.76 108.25
N GLU A 125 59.16 49.78 107.17
CA GLU A 125 60.63 49.64 107.24
C GLU A 125 61.37 50.93 107.64
N SER A 126 60.75 52.11 107.46
CA SER A 126 61.35 53.39 107.87
C SER A 126 61.17 53.72 109.38
N MET A 127 60.52 52.87 110.16
CA MET A 127 60.25 53.08 111.59
C MET A 127 61.21 52.32 112.51
N VAL A 128 62.52 52.52 112.34
CA VAL A 128 63.50 52.30 113.41
C VAL A 128 64.64 53.32 113.25
N THR A 129 64.44 54.50 113.85
CA THR A 129 65.43 55.40 114.51
C THR A 129 65.10 56.89 114.31
N GLU A 130 64.29 57.38 115.26
CA GLU A 130 64.33 58.67 115.97
C GLU A 130 64.69 59.97 115.21
N SER A 131 63.67 60.80 114.96
CA SER A 131 63.51 62.09 115.67
C SER A 131 62.17 62.77 115.33
N ALA A 132 61.72 63.63 116.24
CA ALA A 132 60.35 64.10 116.47
C ALA A 132 59.66 64.96 115.38
N GLY A 133 60.03 64.85 114.10
CA GLY A 133 59.36 65.53 112.97
C GLY A 133 58.11 64.81 112.43
N PHE A 134 57.89 63.55 112.81
CA PHE A 134 56.91 62.67 112.15
C PHE A 134 55.43 62.91 112.54
N LEU A 135 55.17 63.55 113.68
CA LEU A 135 53.81 63.80 114.16
C LEU A 135 53.08 64.90 113.36
N ILE A 136 53.81 65.83 112.73
CA ILE A 136 53.21 66.88 111.89
C ILE A 136 52.94 66.36 110.47
N ALA A 137 53.79 65.47 109.93
CA ALA A 137 53.60 64.83 108.63
C ALA A 137 52.40 63.87 108.62
N SER A 138 52.18 63.06 109.66
CA SER A 138 51.01 62.17 109.76
C SER A 138 49.68 62.92 109.92
N LEU A 139 49.69 64.09 110.58
CA LEU A 139 48.49 64.94 110.70
C LEU A 139 48.17 65.68 109.39
N LEU A 140 49.19 66.13 108.64
CA LEU A 140 49.01 66.72 107.32
C LEU A 140 48.59 65.69 106.26
N LEU A 141 49.10 64.45 106.31
CA LEU A 141 48.64 63.34 105.45
C LEU A 141 47.22 62.87 105.80
N GLY A 142 46.84 62.89 107.09
CA GLY A 142 45.46 62.65 107.52
C GLY A 142 44.49 63.73 107.04
N LEU A 143 44.88 65.00 107.10
CA LEU A 143 44.06 66.12 106.59
C LEU A 143 44.02 66.18 105.06
N LEU A 144 45.11 65.86 104.35
CA LEU A 144 45.13 65.69 102.89
C LEU A 144 44.30 64.48 102.45
N GLY A 145 44.34 63.37 103.19
CA GLY A 145 43.50 62.20 102.96
C GLY A 145 42.01 62.51 103.12
N VAL A 146 41.63 63.26 104.16
CA VAL A 146 40.24 63.72 104.36
C VAL A 146 39.84 64.76 103.32
N PHE A 147 40.73 65.68 102.92
CA PHE A 147 40.44 66.70 101.90
C PHE A 147 40.32 66.10 100.48
N VAL A 148 41.17 65.14 100.12
CA VAL A 148 41.05 64.38 98.85
C VAL A 148 39.80 63.51 98.89
N TYR A 149 39.45 62.91 100.04
CA TYR A 149 38.24 62.12 100.17
C TYR A 149 36.96 62.99 100.05
N GLU A 150 36.90 64.14 100.71
CA GLU A 150 35.74 65.05 100.70
C GLU A 150 35.59 65.83 99.39
N LYS A 151 36.67 66.38 98.81
CA LYS A 151 36.60 67.21 97.60
C LYS A 151 36.69 66.44 96.29
N ASN A 152 37.41 65.31 96.24
CA ASN A 152 37.62 64.58 94.98
C ASN A 152 36.86 63.26 94.95
N ILE A 153 36.91 62.46 96.02
CA ILE A 153 36.31 61.11 96.03
C ILE A 153 34.80 61.16 96.30
N LYS A 154 34.32 62.04 97.19
CA LYS A 154 32.89 62.13 97.54
C LYS A 154 32.02 62.59 96.36
N PRO A 155 32.42 63.59 95.54
CA PRO A 155 31.71 63.92 94.30
C PRO A 155 31.82 62.80 93.27
N LEU A 156 32.98 62.15 93.14
CA LEU A 156 33.14 61.01 92.23
C LEU A 156 32.25 59.82 92.62
N ARG A 157 32.10 59.55 93.92
CA ARG A 157 31.24 58.49 94.45
C ARG A 157 29.77 58.83 94.27
N ARG A 158 29.40 60.10 94.44
CA ARG A 158 28.04 60.59 94.16
C ARG A 158 27.72 60.51 92.67
N HIS A 159 28.65 60.95 91.80
CA HIS A 159 28.53 60.84 90.35
C HIS A 159 28.53 59.37 89.88
N LEU A 160 29.33 58.49 90.49
CA LEU A 160 29.32 57.06 90.21
C LEU A 160 28.00 56.40 90.63
N LEU A 161 27.40 56.84 91.74
CA LEU A 161 26.08 56.38 92.18
C LEU A 161 24.98 56.89 91.26
N GLU A 162 25.06 58.14 90.79
CA GLU A 162 24.15 58.72 89.79
C GLU A 162 24.29 58.02 88.43
N VAL A 163 25.51 57.79 87.94
CA VAL A 163 25.78 57.03 86.71
C VAL A 163 25.34 55.58 86.85
N LYS A 164 25.50 54.95 88.03
CA LYS A 164 24.95 53.61 88.29
C LYS A 164 23.43 53.60 88.32
N ALA A 165 22.80 54.63 88.89
CA ALA A 165 21.34 54.75 88.90
C ALA A 165 20.80 54.99 87.49
N GLU A 166 21.40 55.89 86.72
CA GLU A 166 21.05 56.19 85.33
C GLU A 166 21.31 54.99 84.41
N ALA A 167 22.41 54.26 84.61
CA ALA A 167 22.68 53.01 83.89
C ALA A 167 21.64 51.94 84.24
N LYS A 168 21.25 51.81 85.51
CA LYS A 168 20.21 50.87 85.95
C LYS A 168 18.84 51.23 85.36
N GLU A 169 18.50 52.51 85.30
CA GLU A 169 17.27 53.00 84.66
C GLU A 169 17.29 52.76 83.14
N LYS A 170 18.41 53.04 82.46
CA LYS A 170 18.58 52.72 81.03
C LYS A 170 18.54 51.21 80.75
N ILE A 171 19.03 50.37 81.66
CA ILE A 171 18.91 48.91 81.56
C ILE A 171 17.44 48.51 81.68
N VAL A 172 16.72 49.00 82.68
CA VAL A 172 15.28 48.74 82.85
C VAL A 172 14.47 49.23 81.64
N GLN A 173 14.79 50.40 81.10
CA GLN A 173 14.11 50.94 79.92
C GLN A 173 14.39 50.09 78.66
N LYS A 174 15.63 49.61 78.50
CA LYS A 174 16.00 48.69 77.41
C LYS A 174 15.38 47.31 77.57
N ASP A 175 15.25 46.81 78.79
CA ASP A 175 14.58 45.54 79.08
C ASP A 175 13.07 45.64 78.78
N ASN A 176 12.42 46.73 79.16
CA ASN A 176 11.02 46.99 78.78
C ASN A 176 10.85 47.13 77.26
N GLN A 177 11.78 47.79 76.57
CA GLN A 177 11.76 47.91 75.10
C GLN A 177 12.00 46.55 74.43
N LYS A 178 12.87 45.72 75.00
CA LYS A 178 13.11 44.35 74.56
C LYS A 178 11.86 43.49 74.72
N ASP A 179 11.17 43.59 75.85
CA ASP A 179 9.95 42.82 76.09
C ASP A 179 8.81 43.25 75.14
N SER A 180 8.70 44.55 74.85
CA SER A 180 7.78 45.07 73.81
C SER A 180 8.11 44.49 72.44
N LEU A 181 9.38 44.49 72.03
CA LEU A 181 9.81 43.92 70.75
C LEU A 181 9.59 42.40 70.68
N ILE A 182 9.78 41.69 71.79
CA ILE A 182 9.49 40.25 71.89
C ILE A 182 7.99 39.99 71.70
N MET A 183 7.12 40.83 72.27
CA MET A 183 5.67 40.74 72.10
C MET A 183 5.27 40.97 70.64
N ASP A 184 5.81 42.01 69.99
CA ASP A 184 5.55 42.32 68.58
C ASP A 184 6.04 41.21 67.65
N LEU A 185 7.24 40.65 67.91
CA LEU A 185 7.77 39.50 67.18
C LEU A 185 6.90 38.26 67.33
N LYS A 186 6.36 37.98 68.52
CA LYS A 186 5.42 36.87 68.74
C LYS A 186 4.13 37.05 67.97
N ASN A 187 3.55 38.25 68.00
CA ASN A 187 2.34 38.57 67.24
C ASN A 187 2.57 38.44 65.73
N LEU A 188 3.72 38.92 65.24
CA LEU A 188 4.10 38.80 63.84
C LEU A 188 4.31 37.33 63.44
N LEU A 189 4.94 36.53 64.30
CA LEU A 189 5.14 35.09 64.09
C LEU A 189 3.79 34.38 63.99
N GLU A 190 2.86 34.63 64.92
CA GLU A 190 1.53 34.03 64.92
C GLU A 190 0.72 34.42 63.67
N GLN A 191 0.81 35.69 63.25
CA GLN A 191 0.21 36.14 62.00
C GLN A 191 0.81 35.41 60.79
N LYS A 192 2.14 35.24 60.76
CA LYS A 192 2.83 34.52 59.67
C LYS A 192 2.48 33.04 59.65
N GLU A 193 2.29 32.41 60.80
CA GLU A 193 1.83 31.03 60.91
C GLU A 193 0.40 30.87 60.38
N LYS A 194 -0.50 31.80 60.70
CA LYS A 194 -1.87 31.83 60.15
C LYS A 194 -1.88 32.02 58.63
N GLU A 195 -1.07 32.95 58.12
CA GLU A 195 -0.90 33.15 56.67
C GLU A 195 -0.35 31.89 55.99
N ASN A 196 0.63 31.22 56.62
CA ASN A 196 1.24 30.01 56.07
C ASN A 196 0.26 28.82 56.08
N ALA A 197 -0.55 28.68 57.14
CA ALA A 197 -1.61 27.68 57.20
C ALA A 197 -2.67 27.90 56.12
N SER A 198 -3.07 29.15 55.88
CA SER A 198 -3.99 29.48 54.77
C SER A 198 -3.38 29.18 53.40
N LEU A 199 -2.07 29.41 53.23
CA LEU A 199 -1.36 29.11 51.99
C LEU A 199 -1.27 27.59 51.75
N ILE A 200 -1.00 26.80 52.79
CA ILE A 200 -0.97 25.34 52.71
C ILE A 200 -2.33 24.81 52.25
N LYS A 201 -3.42 25.29 52.88
CA LYS A 201 -4.78 24.89 52.49
C LYS A 201 -5.11 25.25 51.03
N ALA A 202 -4.72 26.44 50.58
CA ALA A 202 -4.90 26.83 49.18
C ALA A 202 -4.07 25.96 48.21
N LYS A 203 -2.84 25.57 48.59
CA LYS A 203 -2.01 24.65 47.81
C LYS A 203 -2.63 23.25 47.71
N GLU A 204 -3.24 22.75 48.79
CA GLU A 204 -3.97 21.47 48.79
C GLU A 204 -5.20 21.51 47.87
N GLU A 205 -6.01 22.58 47.93
CA GLU A 205 -7.17 22.75 47.04
C GLU A 205 -6.77 22.82 45.56
N ILE A 206 -5.66 23.52 45.24
CA ILE A 206 -5.11 23.56 43.88
C ILE A 206 -4.66 22.17 43.45
N ALA A 207 -3.92 21.45 44.30
CA ALA A 207 -3.46 20.09 44.00
C ALA A 207 -4.63 19.12 43.75
N GLN A 208 -5.70 19.24 44.54
CA GLN A 208 -6.92 18.45 44.33
C GLN A 208 -7.58 18.75 42.98
N LYS A 209 -7.76 20.03 42.64
CA LYS A 209 -8.32 20.45 41.34
C LYS A 209 -7.45 20.00 40.16
N GLU A 210 -6.12 20.04 40.31
CA GLU A 210 -5.19 19.54 39.30
C GLU A 210 -5.30 18.01 39.12
N SER A 211 -5.48 17.27 40.21
CA SER A 211 -5.73 15.82 40.17
C SER A 211 -7.04 15.49 39.45
N GLU A 212 -8.14 16.20 39.76
CA GLU A 212 -9.43 16.03 39.08
C GLU A 212 -9.34 16.37 37.58
N LYS A 213 -8.64 17.46 37.25
CA LYS A 213 -8.38 17.83 35.84
C LYS A 213 -7.56 16.76 35.13
N ALA A 214 -6.54 16.19 35.76
CA ALA A 214 -5.73 15.12 35.19
C ALA A 214 -6.57 13.85 34.92
N LEU A 215 -7.51 13.53 35.81
CA LEU A 215 -8.46 12.42 35.62
C LEU A 215 -9.36 12.66 34.40
N LEU A 216 -9.94 13.87 34.29
CA LEU A 216 -10.80 14.25 33.17
C LEU A 216 -10.05 14.22 31.84
N VAL A 217 -8.81 14.72 31.82
CA VAL A 217 -7.95 14.68 30.62
C VAL A 217 -7.69 13.23 30.21
N ARG A 218 -7.40 12.34 31.16
CA ARG A 218 -7.18 10.92 30.88
C ARG A 218 -8.43 10.25 30.30
N ASP A 219 -9.62 10.58 30.79
CA ASP A 219 -10.87 10.03 30.25
C ASP A 219 -11.23 10.60 28.87
N LEU A 220 -11.01 11.88 28.63
CA LEU A 220 -11.12 12.49 27.30
C LEU A 220 -10.16 11.84 26.29
N GLN A 221 -8.93 11.54 26.70
CA GLN A 221 -7.96 10.82 25.86
C GLN A 221 -8.45 9.41 25.50
N LYS A 222 -9.10 8.68 26.44
CA LYS A 222 -9.70 7.37 26.14
C LYS A 222 -10.85 7.49 25.15
N VAL A 223 -11.72 8.49 25.30
CA VAL A 223 -12.85 8.74 24.37
C VAL A 223 -12.31 9.09 22.98
N LEU A 224 -11.32 9.98 22.91
CA LEU A 224 -10.66 10.35 21.65
C LEU A 224 -10.01 9.12 20.98
N ALA A 225 -9.34 8.26 21.74
CA ALA A 225 -8.73 7.04 21.22
C ALA A 225 -9.78 6.07 20.67
N ARG A 226 -10.91 5.88 21.36
CA ARG A 226 -12.04 5.07 20.87
C ARG A 226 -12.64 5.64 19.59
N SER A 227 -12.84 6.97 19.53
CA SER A 227 -13.34 7.65 18.34
C SER A 227 -12.38 7.54 17.15
N LYS A 228 -11.08 7.72 17.37
CA LYS A 228 -10.06 7.55 16.32
C LYS A 228 -10.05 6.13 15.79
N LYS A 229 -10.12 5.12 16.67
CA LYS A 229 -10.20 3.71 16.29
C LYS A 229 -11.43 3.43 15.42
N ALA A 230 -12.62 3.89 15.85
CA ALA A 230 -13.84 3.72 15.08
C ALA A 230 -13.80 4.42 13.71
N TYR A 231 -13.14 5.59 13.63
CA TYR A 231 -12.95 6.30 12.36
C TYR A 231 -12.02 5.53 11.43
N THR A 232 -10.90 4.99 11.94
CA THR A 232 -9.99 4.17 11.13
C THR A 232 -10.63 2.87 10.64
N GLU A 233 -11.47 2.23 11.46
CA GLU A 233 -12.22 1.03 11.06
C GLU A 233 -13.19 1.35 9.90
N LYS A 234 -13.98 2.43 10.02
CA LYS A 234 -14.87 2.88 8.92
C LYS A 234 -14.11 3.30 7.67
N ALA A 235 -12.97 3.98 7.81
CA ALA A 235 -12.14 4.36 6.67
C ALA A 235 -11.60 3.13 5.93
N ASN A 236 -11.20 2.08 6.67
CA ASN A 236 -10.76 0.82 6.09
C ASN A 236 -11.90 0.06 5.39
N GLU A 237 -13.11 0.05 5.96
CA GLU A 237 -14.30 -0.52 5.31
C GLU A 237 -14.60 0.20 3.99
N HIS A 238 -14.60 1.53 4.00
CA HIS A 238 -14.81 2.34 2.80
C HIS A 238 -13.72 2.10 1.74
N ALA A 239 -12.45 2.00 2.15
CA ALA A 239 -11.35 1.68 1.24
C ALA A 239 -11.47 0.26 0.66
N SER A 240 -12.06 -0.70 1.38
CA SER A 240 -12.38 -2.02 0.83
C SER A 240 -13.45 -1.94 -0.25
N LEU A 241 -14.56 -1.26 0.04
CA LEU A 241 -15.67 -1.05 -0.90
C LEU A 241 -15.20 -0.37 -2.20
N VAL A 242 -14.35 0.67 -2.09
CA VAL A 242 -13.79 1.35 -3.27
C VAL A 242 -12.94 0.40 -4.11
N ARG A 243 -12.09 -0.44 -3.49
CA ARG A 243 -11.28 -1.43 -4.22
C ARG A 243 -12.12 -2.50 -4.92
N ASP A 244 -13.21 -2.93 -4.29
CA ASP A 244 -14.12 -3.91 -4.88
C ASP A 244 -14.89 -3.29 -6.06
N PHE A 245 -15.32 -2.04 -5.93
CA PHE A 245 -15.94 -1.29 -7.03
C PHE A 245 -14.97 -1.05 -8.19
N GLU A 246 -13.72 -0.66 -7.92
CA GLU A 246 -12.68 -0.51 -8.95
C GLU A 246 -12.41 -1.81 -9.70
N LYS A 247 -12.39 -2.95 -9.00
CA LYS A 247 -12.28 -4.27 -9.64
C LYS A 247 -13.48 -4.58 -10.52
N GLU A 248 -14.69 -4.28 -10.07
CA GLU A 248 -15.90 -4.50 -10.85
C GLU A 248 -15.91 -3.64 -12.13
N VAL A 249 -15.58 -2.35 -12.02
CA VAL A 249 -15.45 -1.45 -13.17
C VAL A 249 -14.35 -1.92 -14.12
N ALA A 250 -13.19 -2.33 -13.60
CA ALA A 250 -12.11 -2.86 -14.43
C ALA A 250 -12.52 -4.15 -15.15
N GLN A 251 -13.27 -5.04 -14.47
CA GLN A 251 -13.82 -6.24 -15.08
C GLN A 251 -14.83 -5.90 -16.19
N GLN A 252 -15.77 -4.98 -15.93
CA GLN A 252 -16.74 -4.53 -16.94
C GLN A 252 -16.06 -3.89 -18.16
N VAL A 253 -15.04 -3.06 -17.95
CA VAL A 253 -14.26 -2.46 -19.04
C VAL A 253 -13.52 -3.53 -19.83
N ASN A 254 -12.90 -4.50 -19.17
CA ASN A 254 -12.23 -5.62 -19.84
C ASN A 254 -13.20 -6.51 -20.61
N ASP A 255 -14.38 -6.80 -20.04
CA ASP A 255 -15.43 -7.57 -20.69
C ASP A 255 -15.98 -6.83 -21.92
N GLU A 256 -16.17 -5.51 -21.82
CA GLU A 256 -16.60 -4.67 -22.93
C GLU A 256 -15.50 -4.54 -24.00
N LEU A 257 -14.22 -4.46 -23.60
CA LEU A 257 -13.09 -4.47 -24.52
C LEU A 257 -12.95 -5.83 -25.21
N ALA A 258 -13.16 -6.93 -24.49
CA ALA A 258 -13.18 -8.28 -25.01
C ALA A 258 -14.36 -8.48 -25.98
N ARG A 259 -15.55 -7.96 -25.64
CA ARG A 259 -16.71 -7.89 -26.55
C ARG A 259 -16.41 -7.07 -27.78
N ARG A 260 -15.76 -5.91 -27.66
CA ARG A 260 -15.37 -5.08 -28.81
C ARG A 260 -14.36 -5.78 -29.71
N LYS A 261 -13.36 -6.45 -29.14
CA LYS A 261 -12.42 -7.32 -29.88
C LYS A 261 -13.13 -8.49 -30.57
N HIS A 262 -14.19 -9.05 -29.99
CA HIS A 262 -15.00 -10.10 -30.60
C HIS A 262 -16.08 -9.58 -31.56
N SER A 263 -16.44 -8.29 -31.50
CA SER A 263 -17.47 -7.67 -32.34
C SER A 263 -16.92 -6.94 -33.55
N GLN A 264 -15.61 -6.65 -33.58
CA GLN A 264 -14.96 -6.42 -34.87
C GLN A 264 -15.10 -7.73 -35.65
N PRO A 265 -15.72 -7.72 -36.84
CA PRO A 265 -15.72 -8.91 -37.67
C PRO A 265 -14.26 -9.32 -37.83
N GLN A 266 -13.89 -10.50 -37.34
CA GLN A 266 -12.63 -11.11 -37.73
C GLN A 266 -12.71 -11.20 -39.25
N VAL A 267 -11.97 -10.32 -39.92
CA VAL A 267 -11.87 -10.37 -41.37
C VAL A 267 -10.88 -11.47 -41.68
N ASP A 268 -11.28 -12.38 -42.56
CA ASP A 268 -10.91 -13.78 -42.48
C ASP A 268 -9.88 -14.21 -43.52
N GLY A 269 -8.72 -14.67 -43.04
CA GLY A 269 -7.64 -15.16 -43.90
C GLY A 269 -6.63 -14.05 -44.14
N GLU A 270 -6.26 -13.81 -45.39
CA GLU A 270 -5.45 -12.64 -45.75
C GLU A 270 -6.23 -11.37 -45.55
N THR A 271 -5.92 -10.71 -44.47
CA THR A 271 -6.57 -9.47 -44.11
C THR A 271 -5.55 -8.38 -44.13
N TRP A 272 -5.69 -7.47 -45.07
CA TRP A 272 -5.05 -6.18 -44.97
C TRP A 272 -5.60 -5.46 -43.75
N GLN A 273 -4.67 -4.89 -43.00
CA GLN A 273 -4.92 -4.08 -41.83
C GLN A 273 -4.17 -2.77 -41.99
N PHE A 274 -4.66 -1.71 -41.37
CA PHE A 274 -3.97 -0.45 -41.24
C PHE A 274 -3.77 -0.09 -39.77
N GLN A 275 -2.71 0.66 -39.47
CA GLN A 275 -2.44 1.13 -38.13
C GLN A 275 -3.33 2.35 -37.83
N GLY A 276 -4.20 2.21 -36.83
CA GLY A 276 -5.06 3.26 -36.30
C GLY A 276 -4.29 4.32 -35.52
N ASP A 277 -4.98 5.37 -35.09
CA ASP A 277 -4.36 6.53 -34.45
C ASP A 277 -3.83 6.23 -33.05
N SER A 278 -4.37 5.20 -32.38
CA SER A 278 -3.84 4.68 -31.11
C SER A 278 -2.78 3.58 -31.30
N GLY A 279 -2.35 3.29 -32.53
CA GLY A 279 -1.31 2.32 -32.85
C GLY A 279 -1.81 0.88 -33.03
N GLU A 280 -3.10 0.62 -32.83
CA GLU A 280 -3.77 -0.66 -33.05
C GLU A 280 -3.87 -0.99 -34.54
N TRP A 281 -3.90 -2.28 -34.87
CA TRP A 281 -4.12 -2.71 -36.25
C TRP A 281 -5.61 -2.97 -36.50
N VAL A 282 -6.18 -2.25 -37.46
CA VAL A 282 -7.59 -2.32 -37.82
C VAL A 282 -7.73 -2.94 -39.21
N SER A 283 -8.55 -3.98 -39.33
CA SER A 283 -8.81 -4.63 -40.61
C SER A 283 -9.56 -3.70 -41.55
N PHE A 284 -9.18 -3.73 -42.84
CA PHE A 284 -10.01 -3.11 -43.88
C PHE A 284 -11.37 -3.82 -43.98
N PRO A 285 -12.44 -3.13 -44.43
CA PRO A 285 -13.70 -3.79 -44.75
C PRO A 285 -13.51 -4.88 -45.82
N ASP A 286 -14.33 -5.94 -45.80
CA ASP A 286 -14.20 -7.10 -46.69
C ASP A 286 -14.10 -6.76 -48.18
N CYS A 287 -14.88 -5.78 -48.63
CA CYS A 287 -14.85 -5.33 -50.03
C CYS A 287 -13.49 -4.73 -50.41
N ALA A 288 -12.93 -3.89 -49.53
CA ALA A 288 -11.60 -3.32 -49.69
C ALA A 288 -10.52 -4.40 -49.61
N ASN A 289 -10.63 -5.32 -48.64
CA ASN A 289 -9.70 -6.45 -48.50
C ASN A 289 -9.61 -7.31 -49.77
N LYS A 290 -10.77 -7.67 -50.35
CA LYS A 290 -10.82 -8.40 -51.62
C LYS A 290 -10.15 -7.61 -52.74
N ALA A 291 -10.47 -6.32 -52.88
CA ALA A 291 -9.86 -5.46 -53.90
C ALA A 291 -8.33 -5.36 -53.74
N LEU A 292 -7.84 -5.18 -52.50
CA LEU A 292 -6.43 -5.10 -52.19
C LEU A 292 -5.69 -6.42 -52.48
N MET A 293 -6.29 -7.55 -52.14
CA MET A 293 -5.71 -8.87 -52.45
C MET A 293 -5.61 -9.11 -53.95
N VAL A 294 -6.63 -8.74 -54.73
CA VAL A 294 -6.56 -8.81 -56.20
C VAL A 294 -5.45 -7.91 -56.72
N LYS A 295 -5.41 -6.64 -56.31
CA LYS A 295 -4.41 -5.69 -56.80
C LYS A 295 -2.98 -6.06 -56.43
N PHE A 296 -2.78 -6.54 -55.21
CA PHE A 296 -1.49 -7.05 -54.77
C PHE A 296 -1.08 -8.31 -55.56
N GLY A 297 -2.01 -9.24 -55.80
CA GLY A 297 -1.75 -10.47 -56.56
C GLY A 297 -1.45 -10.22 -58.04
N GLU A 298 -2.06 -9.19 -58.63
CA GLU A 298 -1.76 -8.69 -59.99
C GLU A 298 -0.38 -8.01 -60.09
N GLY A 299 0.32 -7.81 -58.96
CA GLY A 299 1.65 -7.19 -58.93
C GLY A 299 1.63 -5.67 -59.00
N HIS A 300 0.50 -5.02 -58.77
CA HIS A 300 0.45 -3.56 -58.67
C HIS A 300 1.28 -3.07 -57.49
N GLY A 301 2.08 -2.01 -57.70
CA GLY A 301 2.85 -1.36 -56.64
C GLY A 301 1.99 -0.43 -55.78
N THR A 302 1.00 0.21 -56.40
CA THR A 302 0.03 1.10 -55.75
C THR A 302 -1.39 0.85 -56.26
N CYS A 303 -2.42 1.21 -55.50
CA CYS A 303 -3.80 1.25 -55.96
C CYS A 303 -4.65 2.24 -55.17
N GLU A 304 -5.80 2.66 -55.70
CA GLU A 304 -6.78 3.46 -54.97
C GLU A 304 -7.96 2.62 -54.53
N ILE A 305 -8.43 2.84 -53.30
CA ILE A 305 -9.64 2.23 -52.75
C ILE A 305 -10.55 3.31 -52.14
N ILE A 306 -11.86 3.04 -52.11
CA ILE A 306 -12.86 3.92 -51.50
C ILE A 306 -13.47 3.20 -50.30
N ILE A 307 -13.36 3.81 -49.11
CA ILE A 307 -13.91 3.32 -47.85
C ILE A 307 -14.74 4.43 -47.24
N ASP A 308 -16.04 4.16 -47.00
CA ASP A 308 -16.98 5.12 -46.41
C ASP A 308 -16.95 6.51 -47.09
N GLY A 309 -16.92 6.51 -48.43
CA GLY A 309 -16.87 7.73 -49.25
C GLY A 309 -15.54 8.49 -49.24
N LYS A 310 -14.49 7.94 -48.61
CA LYS A 310 -13.14 8.52 -48.59
C LYS A 310 -12.22 7.71 -49.50
N THR A 311 -11.45 8.40 -50.33
CA THR A 311 -10.44 7.79 -51.19
C THR A 311 -9.11 7.66 -50.45
N TYR A 312 -8.54 6.47 -50.52
CA TYR A 312 -7.23 6.14 -49.99
C TYR A 312 -6.34 5.63 -51.11
N GLU A 313 -5.13 6.18 -51.19
CA GLU A 313 -4.06 5.64 -52.02
C GLU A 313 -3.28 4.63 -51.18
N ILE A 314 -3.07 3.43 -51.71
CA ILE A 314 -2.37 2.33 -51.07
C ILE A 314 -1.04 2.12 -51.79
N ASP A 315 0.04 2.08 -51.02
CA ASP A 315 1.38 1.76 -51.50
C ASP A 315 1.85 0.44 -50.88
N PHE A 316 1.83 -0.63 -51.68
CA PHE A 316 2.24 -1.96 -51.26
C PHE A 316 3.76 -2.10 -51.11
N LYS A 317 4.54 -1.23 -51.75
CA LYS A 317 6.00 -1.25 -51.64
C LYS A 317 6.46 -0.68 -50.32
N ASN A 318 5.86 0.45 -49.92
CA ASN A 318 6.16 1.12 -48.66
C ASN A 318 5.28 0.63 -47.50
N SER A 319 4.34 -0.27 -47.76
CA SER A 319 3.37 -0.76 -46.77
C SER A 319 2.65 0.38 -46.08
N SER A 320 2.15 1.34 -46.86
CA SER A 320 1.39 2.48 -46.35
C SER A 320 0.09 2.74 -47.09
N GLN A 321 -0.81 3.46 -46.44
CA GLN A 321 -2.00 4.06 -47.02
C GLN A 321 -1.98 5.57 -46.77
N MET A 322 -2.48 6.35 -47.70
CA MET A 322 -2.63 7.80 -47.57
C MET A 322 -4.06 8.22 -47.89
N ASN A 323 -4.71 8.94 -46.96
CA ASN A 323 -5.97 9.59 -47.27
C ASN A 323 -5.73 10.74 -48.26
N VAL A 324 -6.32 10.67 -49.45
CA VAL A 324 -6.01 11.59 -50.56
C VAL A 324 -6.34 13.05 -50.22
N ARG A 325 -7.41 13.27 -49.42
CA ARG A 325 -7.88 14.60 -49.02
C ARG A 325 -7.07 15.17 -47.87
N THR A 326 -6.86 14.41 -46.79
CA THR A 326 -6.21 14.93 -45.58
C THR A 326 -4.69 14.78 -45.62
N LYS A 327 -4.14 14.07 -46.60
CA LYS A 327 -2.72 13.69 -46.71
C LYS A 327 -2.18 12.95 -45.49
N LYS A 328 -3.09 12.36 -44.68
CA LYS A 328 -2.70 11.56 -43.51
C LYS A 328 -2.27 10.19 -43.99
N GLU A 329 -1.04 9.81 -43.67
CA GLU A 329 -0.47 8.51 -43.97
C GLU A 329 -0.60 7.57 -42.75
N ARG A 330 -0.81 6.27 -43.01
CA ARG A 330 -0.85 5.20 -42.00
C ARG A 330 -0.15 3.97 -42.56
N GLN A 331 0.51 3.20 -41.68
CA GLN A 331 1.10 1.92 -42.06
C GLN A 331 -0.01 0.89 -42.37
N ILE A 332 0.26 0.00 -43.31
CA ILE A 332 -0.57 -1.17 -43.62
C ILE A 332 0.24 -2.46 -43.50
N ARG A 333 -0.45 -3.57 -43.27
CA ARG A 333 0.14 -4.92 -43.32
C ARG A 333 -0.90 -5.92 -43.80
N CYS A 334 -0.46 -7.05 -44.34
CA CYS A 334 -1.35 -8.18 -44.57
C CYS A 334 -1.13 -9.22 -43.47
N PHE A 335 -2.20 -9.65 -42.82
CA PHE A 335 -2.17 -10.66 -41.76
C PHE A 335 -2.73 -11.97 -42.32
N PHE A 336 -2.02 -13.08 -42.12
CA PHE A 336 -2.37 -14.40 -42.69
C PHE A 336 -2.86 -15.42 -41.65
N ASP A 337 -2.86 -15.04 -40.36
CA ASP A 337 -3.19 -15.94 -39.24
C ASP A 337 -2.37 -17.26 -39.31
N LEU A 338 -1.04 -17.11 -39.49
CA LEU A 338 -0.14 -18.24 -39.64
C LEU A 338 0.06 -18.93 -38.30
N PRO A 339 0.08 -20.29 -38.25
CA PRO A 339 0.42 -21.00 -37.04
C PRO A 339 1.82 -20.62 -36.56
N ALA A 340 1.97 -20.27 -35.28
CA ALA A 340 3.25 -19.83 -34.73
C ALA A 340 4.40 -20.82 -34.99
N HIS A 341 4.10 -22.12 -34.92
CA HIS A 341 5.06 -23.21 -35.17
C HIS A 341 5.51 -23.35 -36.63
N TRP A 342 4.95 -22.58 -37.58
CA TRP A 342 5.42 -22.55 -38.96
C TRP A 342 6.70 -21.74 -39.13
N GLN A 343 7.05 -20.88 -38.17
CA GLN A 343 8.21 -19.98 -38.28
C GLN A 343 8.21 -19.20 -39.60
N MET A 344 7.00 -18.87 -40.09
CA MET A 344 6.77 -18.13 -41.33
C MET A 344 6.20 -16.78 -40.94
N THR A 345 6.79 -15.69 -41.46
CA THR A 345 6.26 -14.35 -41.24
C THR A 345 5.19 -14.01 -42.27
N ASN A 346 4.40 -12.97 -42.03
CA ASN A 346 3.43 -12.50 -43.01
C ASN A 346 4.11 -12.03 -44.31
N GLU A 347 5.33 -11.49 -44.24
CA GLU A 347 6.12 -11.10 -45.39
C GLU A 347 6.56 -12.31 -46.23
N ASP A 348 6.92 -13.42 -45.58
CA ASP A 348 7.21 -14.68 -46.26
C ASP A 348 5.97 -15.22 -46.97
N ALA A 349 4.81 -15.17 -46.30
CA ALA A 349 3.53 -15.51 -46.91
C ALA A 349 3.23 -14.61 -48.12
N LEU A 350 3.42 -13.28 -48.03
CA LEU A 350 3.25 -12.36 -49.16
C LEU A 350 4.17 -12.70 -50.34
N LYS A 351 5.44 -13.07 -50.08
CA LYS A 351 6.37 -13.51 -51.14
C LYS A 351 5.89 -14.79 -51.81
N PHE A 352 5.34 -15.73 -51.04
CA PHE A 352 4.71 -16.94 -51.58
C PHE A 352 3.54 -16.60 -52.51
N PHE A 353 2.70 -15.63 -52.11
CA PHE A 353 1.57 -15.16 -52.93
C PHE A 353 1.96 -14.58 -54.28
N ARG A 354 3.11 -13.91 -54.36
CA ARG A 354 3.61 -13.36 -55.63
C ARG A 354 4.18 -14.42 -56.58
N GLY A 355 4.17 -15.71 -56.19
CA GLY A 355 4.84 -16.76 -56.93
C GLY A 355 6.38 -16.68 -56.86
N ASN A 356 6.92 -15.75 -56.08
CA ASN A 356 8.36 -15.53 -55.97
C ASN A 356 9.05 -16.55 -55.07
N LEU A 357 8.29 -17.30 -54.28
CA LEU A 357 8.80 -18.27 -53.32
C LEU A 357 8.16 -19.65 -53.57
N GLN A 358 8.85 -20.50 -54.33
CA GLN A 358 8.51 -21.92 -54.41
C GLN A 358 9.11 -22.63 -53.19
N ARG A 359 8.33 -22.79 -52.12
CA ARG A 359 8.68 -23.73 -51.05
C ARG A 359 7.96 -25.05 -51.31
N PRO A 360 8.63 -26.21 -51.14
CA PRO A 360 7.93 -27.47 -51.15
C PRO A 360 6.90 -27.46 -50.01
N PRO A 361 5.67 -27.96 -50.24
CA PRO A 361 4.60 -27.97 -49.24
C PRO A 361 4.94 -28.86 -48.03
N MET A 362 5.95 -29.72 -48.16
CA MET A 362 6.44 -30.63 -47.13
C MET A 362 7.91 -30.36 -46.85
N LEU A 363 8.23 -30.13 -45.58
CA LEU A 363 9.61 -29.98 -45.11
C LEU A 363 9.98 -31.18 -44.23
N PRO A 364 11.11 -31.85 -44.48
CA PRO A 364 11.55 -32.94 -43.62
C PRO A 364 11.82 -32.43 -42.21
N VAL A 365 11.35 -33.16 -41.21
CA VAL A 365 11.66 -32.89 -39.81
C VAL A 365 13.01 -33.53 -39.50
N THR A 366 14.04 -32.70 -39.31
CA THR A 366 15.40 -33.15 -38.97
C THR A 366 15.61 -33.31 -37.46
N ASP A 367 14.77 -32.66 -36.66
CA ASP A 367 14.83 -32.70 -35.19
C ASP A 367 14.39 -34.07 -34.65
N GLN A 368 15.31 -34.75 -33.98
CA GLN A 368 15.09 -36.09 -33.42
C GLN A 368 14.15 -36.08 -32.20
N ASP A 369 14.10 -34.98 -31.45
CA ASP A 369 13.20 -34.84 -30.31
C ASP A 369 11.75 -34.70 -30.80
N VAL A 370 11.54 -33.98 -31.90
CA VAL A 370 10.22 -33.92 -32.56
C VAL A 370 9.80 -35.30 -33.05
N LYS A 371 10.69 -36.06 -33.70
CA LYS A 371 10.37 -37.45 -34.12
C LYS A 371 10.06 -38.37 -32.95
N SER A 372 10.85 -38.29 -31.87
CA SER A 372 10.63 -39.04 -30.63
C SER A 372 9.28 -38.71 -30.01
N ARG A 373 8.92 -37.42 -29.98
CA ARG A 373 7.61 -36.95 -29.52
C ARG A 373 6.47 -37.47 -30.38
N LEU A 374 6.60 -37.45 -31.70
CA LEU A 374 5.61 -38.04 -32.61
C LEU A 374 5.45 -39.55 -32.35
N GLY A 375 6.55 -40.27 -32.14
CA GLY A 375 6.51 -41.69 -31.74
C GLY A 375 5.75 -41.90 -30.42
N LYS A 376 5.98 -41.04 -29.42
CA LYS A 376 5.22 -41.09 -28.15
C LYS A 376 3.72 -40.84 -28.38
N ILE A 377 3.36 -39.87 -29.23
CA ILE A 377 1.95 -39.57 -29.55
C ILE A 377 1.28 -40.79 -30.21
N LEU A 378 1.94 -41.42 -31.18
CA LEU A 378 1.42 -42.61 -31.85
C LEU A 378 1.21 -43.77 -30.86
N ASN A 379 2.19 -44.05 -30.01
CA ASN A 379 2.09 -45.16 -29.05
C ASN A 379 1.12 -44.89 -27.90
N LYS A 380 1.04 -43.64 -27.40
CA LYS A 380 0.05 -43.26 -26.37
C LYS A 380 -1.39 -43.18 -26.89
N SER A 381 -1.57 -43.17 -28.21
CA SER A 381 -2.90 -43.17 -28.84
C SER A 381 -3.33 -44.57 -29.31
N LEU A 382 -2.74 -45.63 -28.74
CA LEU A 382 -3.09 -47.03 -29.05
C LEU A 382 -4.34 -47.53 -28.32
N SER A 383 -4.57 -47.03 -27.10
CA SER A 383 -5.61 -47.50 -26.20
C SER A 383 -7.00 -47.19 -26.73
N ARG A 384 -7.95 -48.11 -26.46
CA ARG A 384 -9.37 -47.85 -26.68
C ARG A 384 -9.87 -46.81 -25.68
N HIS A 385 -10.95 -46.11 -26.01
CA HIS A 385 -11.54 -45.11 -25.12
C HIS A 385 -12.07 -45.69 -23.80
N ASP A 386 -12.31 -47.01 -23.74
CA ASP A 386 -12.70 -47.75 -22.53
C ASP A 386 -11.49 -48.19 -21.67
N GLY A 387 -10.26 -47.80 -22.05
CA GLY A 387 -9.03 -48.18 -21.37
C GLY A 387 -8.55 -49.60 -21.66
N SER A 388 -9.29 -50.39 -22.45
CA SER A 388 -8.88 -51.74 -22.83
C SER A 388 -7.86 -51.75 -23.98
N ASP A 389 -7.03 -52.79 -24.01
CA ASP A 389 -6.10 -53.01 -25.11
C ASP A 389 -6.85 -53.29 -26.42
N CYS A 390 -6.37 -52.72 -27.53
CA CYS A 390 -6.93 -53.05 -28.84
C CYS A 390 -6.61 -54.51 -29.19
N THR A 391 -7.63 -55.32 -29.44
CA THR A 391 -7.47 -56.71 -29.90
C THR A 391 -7.09 -56.82 -31.38
N CYS A 392 -6.96 -55.69 -32.06
CA CYS A 392 -6.51 -55.62 -33.44
C CYS A 392 -5.03 -56.03 -33.57
N LEU A 393 -4.63 -56.46 -34.77
CA LEU A 393 -3.24 -56.84 -35.08
C LEU A 393 -2.19 -55.73 -34.81
N HIS A 394 -2.64 -54.49 -34.62
CA HIS A 394 -1.81 -53.32 -34.37
C HIS A 394 -1.89 -52.82 -32.91
N GLY A 395 -2.70 -53.44 -32.05
CA GLY A 395 -2.94 -52.96 -30.69
C GLY A 395 -1.74 -53.11 -29.75
N SER A 396 -0.90 -54.11 -30.01
CA SER A 396 0.35 -54.37 -29.29
C SER A 396 1.59 -53.87 -30.05
N SER A 397 1.40 -53.06 -31.10
CA SER A 397 2.52 -52.54 -31.89
C SER A 397 3.25 -51.42 -31.16
N ASN A 398 4.56 -51.33 -31.35
CA ASN A 398 5.37 -50.19 -30.93
C ASN A 398 5.80 -49.40 -32.17
N PHE A 399 5.15 -48.27 -32.42
CA PHE A 399 5.41 -47.44 -33.59
C PHE A 399 6.73 -46.67 -33.43
N VAL A 400 7.61 -46.84 -34.40
CA VAL A 400 8.87 -46.08 -34.51
C VAL A 400 8.74 -45.14 -35.69
N VAL A 401 8.94 -43.83 -35.44
CA VAL A 401 8.93 -42.82 -36.49
C VAL A 401 10.27 -42.81 -37.19
N THR A 402 10.33 -43.36 -38.41
CA THR A 402 11.53 -43.35 -39.25
C THR A 402 11.73 -41.99 -39.91
N GLU A 403 10.65 -41.45 -40.49
CA GLU A 403 10.61 -40.15 -41.16
C GLU A 403 9.39 -39.35 -40.73
N ALA A 404 9.53 -38.03 -40.73
CA ALA A 404 8.44 -37.11 -40.46
C ALA A 404 8.60 -35.88 -41.35
N TYR A 405 7.46 -35.32 -41.76
CA TYR A 405 7.41 -34.15 -42.63
C TYR A 405 6.40 -33.16 -42.07
N GLN A 406 6.79 -31.89 -41.95
CA GLN A 406 5.90 -30.81 -41.59
C GLN A 406 5.25 -30.26 -42.86
N VAL A 407 3.92 -30.25 -42.91
CA VAL A 407 3.16 -29.69 -44.04
C VAL A 407 2.94 -28.19 -43.81
N LYS A 408 3.54 -27.35 -44.65
CA LYS A 408 3.39 -25.89 -44.66
C LYS A 408 2.78 -25.44 -45.98
N ASN A 409 1.49 -25.71 -46.15
CA ASN A 409 0.76 -25.37 -47.37
C ASN A 409 -0.20 -24.21 -47.12
N LEU A 410 0.22 -23.00 -47.49
CA LEU A 410 -0.53 -21.77 -47.22
C LEU A 410 -1.91 -21.79 -47.90
N ASN A 411 -2.01 -22.28 -49.13
CA ASN A 411 -3.28 -22.36 -49.86
C ASN A 411 -4.29 -23.27 -49.17
N LEU A 412 -3.84 -24.43 -48.68
CA LEU A 412 -4.70 -25.34 -47.93
C LEU A 412 -5.06 -24.79 -46.55
N TRP A 413 -4.12 -24.14 -45.86
CA TRP A 413 -4.37 -23.50 -44.57
C TRP A 413 -5.48 -22.45 -44.67
N ARG A 414 -5.44 -21.59 -45.68
CA ARG A 414 -6.50 -20.61 -45.94
C ARG A 414 -7.86 -21.23 -46.20
N ARG A 415 -7.88 -22.28 -47.02
CA ARG A 415 -9.12 -23.00 -47.34
C ARG A 415 -9.70 -23.63 -46.08
N TYR A 416 -8.84 -24.23 -45.26
CA TYR A 416 -9.21 -24.80 -43.97
C TYR A 416 -9.80 -23.73 -43.04
N GLN A 417 -9.09 -22.63 -42.80
CA GLN A 417 -9.54 -21.54 -41.93
C GLN A 417 -10.90 -20.96 -42.35
N ARG A 418 -11.12 -20.75 -43.66
CA ARG A 418 -12.44 -20.31 -44.17
C ARG A 418 -13.57 -21.29 -43.86
N LEU A 419 -13.30 -22.60 -43.90
CA LEU A 419 -14.29 -23.62 -43.57
C LEU A 419 -14.58 -23.67 -42.07
N VAL A 420 -13.56 -23.57 -41.21
CA VAL A 420 -13.74 -23.50 -39.75
C VAL A 420 -14.66 -22.35 -39.37
N ARG A 421 -14.41 -21.18 -39.94
CA ARG A 421 -15.20 -19.98 -39.63
C ARG A 421 -16.61 -20.07 -40.19
N SER A 422 -16.78 -20.60 -41.40
CA SER A 422 -18.11 -20.90 -41.92
C SER A 422 -18.91 -21.86 -41.02
N ILE A 423 -18.24 -22.79 -40.32
CA ILE A 423 -18.88 -23.65 -39.33
C ILE A 423 -19.27 -22.83 -38.08
N GLN A 424 -18.35 -22.01 -37.56
CA GLN A 424 -18.59 -21.15 -36.39
C GLN A 424 -19.71 -20.13 -36.62
N ASP A 425 -19.74 -19.48 -37.79
CA ASP A 425 -20.78 -18.52 -38.17
C ASP A 425 -22.15 -19.18 -38.21
N LYS A 426 -22.24 -20.37 -38.81
CA LYS A 426 -23.48 -21.17 -38.81
C LYS A 426 -23.90 -21.56 -37.40
N HIS A 427 -22.97 -21.93 -36.54
CA HIS A 427 -23.31 -22.22 -35.15
C HIS A 427 -23.87 -20.98 -34.45
N LYS A 428 -23.28 -19.81 -34.67
CA LYS A 428 -23.79 -18.55 -34.11
C LYS A 428 -25.16 -18.18 -34.68
N GLU A 429 -25.34 -18.29 -35.99
CA GLU A 429 -26.61 -18.02 -36.69
C GLU A 429 -27.75 -18.90 -36.17
N HIS A 430 -27.47 -20.19 -35.96
CA HIS A 430 -28.45 -21.17 -35.49
C HIS A 430 -28.50 -21.34 -33.97
N GLY A 431 -27.74 -20.56 -33.20
CA GLY A 431 -27.67 -20.68 -31.74
C GLY A 431 -27.18 -22.05 -31.26
N ILE A 432 -26.34 -22.72 -32.03
CA ILE A 432 -25.75 -24.02 -31.69
C ILE A 432 -24.67 -23.81 -30.63
N SER A 433 -24.89 -24.37 -29.45
CA SER A 433 -23.85 -24.52 -28.43
C SER A 433 -23.11 -25.83 -28.69
N LEU A 434 -21.77 -25.75 -28.79
CA LEU A 434 -20.94 -26.92 -29.04
C LEU A 434 -20.77 -27.75 -27.77
N GLU A 435 -21.16 -29.02 -27.85
CA GLU A 435 -20.82 -30.02 -26.82
C GLU A 435 -19.39 -30.52 -27.04
N GLU A 436 -18.73 -30.90 -25.94
CA GLU A 436 -17.41 -31.53 -26.03
C GLU A 436 -17.53 -32.88 -26.73
N ILE A 437 -16.60 -33.15 -27.66
CA ILE A 437 -16.57 -34.42 -28.40
C ILE A 437 -16.45 -35.60 -27.44
N ASN A 438 -17.42 -36.51 -27.50
CA ASN A 438 -17.48 -37.75 -26.72
C ASN A 438 -17.51 -39.00 -27.64
N PRO A 439 -16.58 -39.96 -27.53
CA PRO A 439 -15.46 -39.98 -26.58
C PRO A 439 -14.38 -38.95 -26.93
N SER A 440 -13.67 -38.49 -25.90
CA SER A 440 -12.57 -37.55 -26.06
C SER A 440 -11.40 -38.18 -26.84
N VAL A 441 -10.64 -37.36 -27.55
CA VAL A 441 -9.40 -37.81 -28.20
C VAL A 441 -8.34 -38.13 -27.14
N SER A 442 -7.32 -38.91 -27.50
CA SER A 442 -6.27 -39.28 -26.55
C SER A 442 -5.62 -38.05 -25.91
N GLU A 443 -5.21 -38.17 -24.65
CA GLU A 443 -4.53 -37.08 -23.94
C GLU A 443 -3.28 -36.62 -24.69
N ALA A 444 -2.53 -37.56 -25.28
CA ALA A 444 -1.33 -37.24 -26.06
C ALA A 444 -1.63 -36.40 -27.31
N LEU A 445 -2.72 -36.68 -28.04
CA LEU A 445 -3.15 -35.86 -29.16
C LEU A 445 -3.68 -34.50 -28.69
N THR A 446 -4.38 -34.46 -27.55
CA THR A 446 -4.89 -33.22 -26.96
C THR A 446 -3.76 -32.30 -26.52
N GLU A 447 -2.74 -32.83 -25.83
CA GLU A 447 -1.55 -32.09 -25.43
C GLU A 447 -0.82 -31.55 -26.65
N PHE A 448 -0.63 -32.38 -27.68
CA PHE A 448 -0.01 -31.93 -28.93
C PHE A 448 -0.86 -30.87 -29.66
N ALA A 449 -2.18 -30.95 -29.58
CA ALA A 449 -3.09 -29.97 -30.15
C ALA A 449 -2.94 -28.59 -29.46
N ARG A 450 -2.75 -28.57 -28.14
CA ARG A 450 -2.50 -27.32 -27.38
C ARG A 450 -1.21 -26.65 -27.82
N ASP A 451 -0.13 -27.43 -27.99
CA ASP A 451 1.16 -26.91 -28.47
C ASP A 451 1.08 -26.32 -29.87
N LEU A 452 0.18 -26.84 -30.70
CA LEU A 452 -0.07 -26.34 -32.05
C LEU A 452 -1.19 -25.28 -32.11
N THR A 453 -1.65 -24.79 -30.95
CA THR A 453 -2.73 -23.80 -30.82
C THR A 453 -3.97 -24.20 -31.63
N VAL A 454 -4.47 -25.43 -31.41
CA VAL A 454 -5.71 -25.92 -32.00
C VAL A 454 -6.91 -25.39 -31.22
N ASP A 455 -7.95 -24.91 -31.91
CA ASP A 455 -9.19 -24.42 -31.29
C ASP A 455 -10.03 -25.59 -30.79
N LEU A 456 -9.68 -26.08 -29.59
CA LEU A 456 -10.42 -27.18 -28.97
C LEU A 456 -11.87 -26.79 -28.64
N ALA A 457 -12.14 -25.50 -28.38
CA ALA A 457 -13.47 -24.99 -28.06
C ALA A 457 -14.39 -24.97 -29.29
N GLY A 458 -13.83 -24.66 -30.48
CA GLY A 458 -14.51 -24.76 -31.77
C GLY A 458 -14.65 -26.20 -32.30
N ASN A 459 -14.41 -27.21 -31.46
CA ASN A 459 -14.38 -28.62 -31.87
C ASN A 459 -13.40 -28.93 -33.01
N GLU A 460 -12.27 -28.21 -33.08
CA GLU A 460 -11.11 -28.67 -33.85
C GLU A 460 -10.32 -29.72 -33.07
N ARG A 461 -9.84 -30.77 -33.75
CA ARG A 461 -9.04 -31.83 -33.15
C ARG A 461 -7.85 -32.20 -34.03
N LEU A 462 -6.80 -32.74 -33.42
CA LEU A 462 -5.79 -33.49 -34.15
C LEU A 462 -6.23 -34.95 -34.22
N LEU A 463 -6.40 -35.45 -35.44
CA LEU A 463 -6.77 -36.83 -35.71
C LEU A 463 -5.80 -37.47 -36.70
N LEU A 464 -5.79 -38.79 -36.71
CA LEU A 464 -4.88 -39.60 -37.51
C LEU A 464 -5.59 -40.08 -38.78
N HIS A 465 -4.89 -40.04 -39.91
CA HIS A 465 -5.34 -40.60 -41.18
C HIS A 465 -4.26 -41.51 -41.75
N GLY A 466 -4.51 -42.82 -41.80
CA GLY A 466 -3.61 -43.78 -42.45
C GLY A 466 -3.84 -43.83 -43.96
N THR A 467 -2.76 -43.87 -44.73
CA THR A 467 -2.81 -44.01 -46.19
C THR A 467 -1.80 -45.05 -46.69
N ARG A 468 -2.10 -45.66 -47.84
CA ARG A 468 -1.40 -46.87 -48.33
C ARG A 468 0.07 -46.64 -48.63
N ASP A 469 0.42 -45.43 -49.06
CA ASP A 469 1.76 -45.07 -49.47
C ASP A 469 2.02 -43.57 -49.26
N PHE A 470 3.31 -43.23 -49.33
CA PHE A 470 3.79 -41.87 -49.13
C PHE A 470 3.38 -40.92 -50.25
N GLU A 471 3.22 -41.40 -51.48
CA GLU A 471 2.87 -40.60 -52.65
C GLU A 471 1.45 -40.05 -52.53
N LEU A 472 0.50 -40.87 -52.04
CA LEU A 472 -0.85 -40.42 -51.74
C LEU A 472 -0.87 -39.44 -50.56
N ALA A 473 -0.04 -39.64 -49.52
CA ALA A 473 0.09 -38.68 -48.44
C ALA A 473 0.62 -37.32 -48.94
N ARG A 474 1.60 -37.35 -49.86
CA ARG A 474 2.17 -36.17 -50.51
C ARG A 474 1.15 -35.45 -51.36
N ALA A 475 0.33 -36.19 -52.12
CA ALA A 475 -0.78 -35.63 -52.88
C ALA A 475 -1.78 -34.92 -51.94
N ILE A 476 -2.17 -35.55 -50.83
CA ILE A 476 -3.04 -34.93 -49.80
C ILE A 476 -2.39 -33.68 -49.19
N ALA A 477 -1.10 -33.72 -48.86
CA ALA A 477 -0.38 -32.57 -48.29
C ALA A 477 -0.26 -31.38 -49.27
N THR A 478 -0.31 -31.66 -50.58
CA THR A 478 -0.17 -30.67 -51.65
C THR A 478 -1.52 -30.11 -52.11
N GLU A 479 -2.50 -31.00 -52.30
CA GLU A 479 -3.80 -30.70 -52.93
C GLU A 479 -4.96 -30.66 -51.94
N GLY A 480 -4.75 -31.18 -50.72
CA GLY A 480 -5.75 -31.26 -49.66
C GLY A 480 -6.58 -32.54 -49.71
N PHE A 481 -7.47 -32.68 -48.73
CA PHE A 481 -8.47 -33.74 -48.71
C PHE A 481 -9.65 -33.37 -49.63
N ASP A 482 -10.05 -34.30 -50.49
CA ASP A 482 -11.20 -34.16 -51.37
C ASP A 482 -11.88 -35.51 -51.69
N ASN A 483 -12.84 -35.51 -52.61
CA ASN A 483 -13.62 -36.69 -52.98
C ASN A 483 -12.80 -37.82 -53.63
N ARG A 484 -11.57 -37.57 -54.10
CA ARG A 484 -10.68 -38.58 -54.69
C ARG A 484 -10.04 -39.46 -53.60
N VAL A 485 -9.86 -38.92 -52.40
CA VAL A 485 -9.34 -39.65 -51.23
C VAL A 485 -10.45 -40.16 -50.31
N ALA A 486 -11.68 -39.67 -50.50
CA ALA A 486 -12.86 -40.20 -49.85
C ALA A 486 -13.13 -41.66 -50.28
N ARG A 487 -13.62 -42.46 -49.33
CA ARG A 487 -13.98 -43.86 -49.57
C ARG A 487 -15.39 -44.13 -49.05
N ASP A 488 -16.03 -45.15 -49.60
CA ASP A 488 -17.22 -45.71 -48.99
C ASP A 488 -16.80 -46.46 -47.73
N GLY A 489 -17.48 -46.19 -46.63
CA GLY A 489 -17.23 -46.85 -45.36
C GLY A 489 -18.51 -46.97 -44.55
N LEU A 490 -18.35 -47.41 -43.30
CA LEU A 490 -19.49 -47.72 -42.43
C LEU A 490 -20.34 -46.50 -42.09
N PHE A 491 -19.82 -45.27 -42.25
CA PHE A 491 -20.50 -44.03 -41.86
C PHE A 491 -20.67 -43.07 -43.04
N GLY A 492 -20.79 -43.64 -44.25
CA GLY A 492 -21.03 -42.92 -45.49
C GLY A 492 -19.80 -42.77 -46.37
N ARG A 493 -19.93 -41.99 -47.44
CA ARG A 493 -18.83 -41.65 -48.34
C ARG A 493 -18.12 -40.40 -47.84
N GLY A 494 -16.87 -40.54 -47.41
CA GLY A 494 -16.10 -39.43 -46.86
C GLY A 494 -14.64 -39.76 -46.60
N THR A 495 -13.92 -38.77 -46.05
CA THR A 495 -12.55 -38.95 -45.57
C THR A 495 -12.59 -39.36 -44.10
N TYR A 496 -11.97 -40.49 -43.79
CA TYR A 496 -12.01 -41.07 -42.46
C TYR A 496 -10.79 -40.68 -41.64
N PHE A 497 -11.03 -40.30 -40.39
CA PHE A 497 -10.01 -40.00 -39.40
C PHE A 497 -10.26 -40.83 -38.14
N ALA A 498 -9.22 -41.06 -37.34
CA ALA A 498 -9.34 -41.76 -36.07
C ALA A 498 -8.54 -41.06 -34.98
N ALA A 499 -9.04 -41.12 -33.74
CA ALA A 499 -8.26 -40.75 -32.57
C ALA A 499 -7.22 -41.83 -32.22
N GLN A 500 -7.46 -43.09 -32.60
CA GLN A 500 -6.59 -44.22 -32.31
C GLN A 500 -5.60 -44.50 -33.44
N THR A 501 -4.33 -44.63 -33.07
CA THR A 501 -3.26 -45.01 -33.98
C THR A 501 -3.50 -46.38 -34.59
N CYS A 502 -3.94 -47.35 -33.78
CA CYS A 502 -4.17 -48.71 -34.26
C CYS A 502 -5.27 -48.79 -35.33
N LYS A 503 -6.25 -47.87 -35.32
CA LYS A 503 -7.28 -47.80 -36.35
C LYS A 503 -6.76 -47.20 -37.65
N SER A 504 -6.00 -46.11 -37.56
CA SER A 504 -5.37 -45.51 -38.75
C SER A 504 -4.28 -46.40 -39.33
N ALA A 505 -3.53 -47.15 -38.50
CA ALA A 505 -2.50 -48.08 -38.94
C ALA A 505 -3.04 -49.19 -39.87
N GLN A 506 -4.30 -49.61 -39.70
CA GLN A 506 -4.97 -50.56 -40.59
C GLN A 506 -5.04 -50.10 -42.07
N TYR A 507 -4.85 -48.81 -42.32
CA TYR A 507 -4.87 -48.18 -43.65
C TYR A 507 -3.52 -47.57 -44.05
N ALA A 508 -2.53 -47.62 -43.16
CA ALA A 508 -1.24 -46.96 -43.35
C ALA A 508 -0.27 -47.76 -44.24
N THR A 509 -0.62 -48.98 -44.65
CA THR A 509 0.26 -49.86 -45.43
C THR A 509 -0.38 -50.26 -46.75
N PRO A 510 0.40 -50.66 -47.77
CA PRO A 510 -0.13 -51.11 -49.05
C PRO A 510 -1.09 -52.31 -48.91
N ASP A 511 -0.74 -53.24 -48.02
CA ASP A 511 -1.53 -54.45 -47.74
C ASP A 511 -2.75 -54.20 -46.85
N GLY A 512 -2.83 -53.02 -46.23
CA GLY A 512 -3.87 -52.64 -45.29
C GLY A 512 -4.02 -53.67 -44.15
N MET A 513 -5.24 -54.19 -43.96
CA MET A 513 -5.56 -55.16 -42.91
C MET A 513 -5.11 -56.60 -43.19
N LYS A 514 -4.53 -56.89 -44.36
CA LYS A 514 -4.24 -58.28 -44.78
C LYS A 514 -2.99 -58.89 -44.14
N SER A 515 -2.06 -58.05 -43.70
CA SER A 515 -0.75 -58.47 -43.19
C SER A 515 -0.67 -58.23 -41.69
N LYS A 516 -0.06 -59.16 -40.93
CA LYS A 516 0.28 -58.91 -39.52
C LYS A 516 1.38 -57.85 -39.46
N ALA A 517 1.32 -57.00 -38.44
CA ALA A 517 2.38 -56.03 -38.19
C ALA A 517 3.72 -56.75 -38.03
N SER A 518 4.74 -56.31 -38.76
CA SER A 518 6.11 -56.79 -38.66
C SER A 518 7.07 -55.62 -38.43
N PRO A 519 8.24 -55.84 -37.81
CA PRO A 519 9.24 -54.78 -37.62
C PRO A 519 9.72 -54.14 -38.94
N GLN A 520 9.59 -54.83 -40.06
CA GLN A 520 9.97 -54.35 -41.40
C GLN A 520 8.83 -53.61 -42.11
N MET A 521 7.62 -53.61 -41.54
CA MET A 521 6.46 -52.99 -42.16
C MET A 521 6.51 -51.47 -41.99
N VAL A 522 6.70 -50.76 -43.10
CA VAL A 522 6.65 -49.30 -43.15
C VAL A 522 5.25 -48.85 -43.55
N GLY A 523 4.71 -47.89 -42.82
CA GLY A 523 3.41 -47.29 -43.12
C GLY A 523 3.44 -45.78 -43.08
N THR A 524 2.48 -45.14 -43.77
CA THR A 524 2.34 -43.69 -43.84
C THR A 524 1.07 -43.23 -43.13
N MET A 525 1.22 -42.22 -42.28
CA MET A 525 0.11 -41.63 -41.52
C MET A 525 0.22 -40.11 -41.54
N LEU A 526 -0.91 -39.43 -41.70
CA LEU A 526 -1.04 -37.99 -41.50
C LEU A 526 -1.61 -37.72 -40.10
N ILE A 527 -1.04 -36.74 -39.41
CA ILE A 527 -1.67 -36.09 -38.26
C ILE A 527 -2.33 -34.81 -38.80
N ALA A 528 -3.65 -34.82 -38.89
CA ALA A 528 -4.43 -33.77 -39.50
C ALA A 528 -5.19 -32.97 -38.45
N ARG A 529 -5.25 -31.67 -38.66
CA ARG A 529 -6.18 -30.79 -37.96
C ARG A 529 -7.55 -30.91 -38.63
N VAL A 530 -8.56 -31.27 -37.87
CA VAL A 530 -9.92 -31.57 -38.36
C VAL A 530 -10.92 -30.74 -37.57
N ALA A 531 -11.67 -29.89 -38.27
CA ALA A 531 -12.80 -29.16 -37.70
C ALA A 531 -14.03 -30.05 -37.73
N THR A 532 -14.41 -30.59 -36.57
CA THR A 532 -15.53 -31.53 -36.46
C THR A 532 -16.87 -30.82 -36.26
N GLY A 533 -16.85 -29.57 -35.76
CA GLY A 533 -18.05 -28.76 -35.57
C GLY A 533 -19.01 -29.36 -34.55
N ASP A 534 -20.29 -29.48 -34.94
CA ASP A 534 -21.34 -30.17 -34.19
C ASP A 534 -21.50 -31.60 -34.76
N PRO A 535 -20.75 -32.61 -34.26
CA PRO A 535 -20.72 -33.93 -34.86
C PRO A 535 -22.04 -34.70 -34.66
N PHE A 536 -22.43 -35.47 -35.68
CA PHE A 536 -23.52 -36.44 -35.55
C PHE A 536 -23.00 -37.76 -34.99
N TYR A 537 -23.48 -38.15 -33.82
CA TYR A 537 -23.20 -39.45 -33.21
C TYR A 537 -24.18 -40.51 -33.69
N THR A 538 -23.67 -41.57 -34.30
CA THR A 538 -24.47 -42.69 -34.79
C THR A 538 -24.15 -43.99 -34.04
N GLU A 539 -25.19 -44.74 -33.70
CA GLU A 539 -25.09 -46.09 -33.16
C GLU A 539 -25.14 -47.16 -34.26
N ALA A 540 -25.58 -46.77 -35.46
CA ALA A 540 -25.76 -47.66 -36.60
C ALA A 540 -24.81 -47.31 -37.75
N GLN A 541 -24.56 -48.30 -38.60
CA GLN A 541 -23.86 -48.07 -39.86
C GLN A 541 -24.74 -47.26 -40.81
N CYS A 542 -24.17 -46.25 -41.45
CA CYS A 542 -24.82 -45.31 -42.36
C CYS A 542 -24.08 -45.23 -43.70
N SER A 543 -23.75 -46.37 -44.30
CA SER A 543 -22.88 -46.47 -45.49
C SER A 543 -23.40 -45.75 -46.74
N THR A 544 -24.70 -45.46 -46.81
CA THR A 544 -25.34 -44.77 -47.94
C THR A 544 -25.27 -43.25 -47.88
N LEU A 545 -24.87 -42.67 -46.74
CA LEU A 545 -24.82 -41.22 -46.58
C LEU A 545 -23.70 -40.60 -47.40
N THR A 546 -23.99 -39.49 -48.09
CA THR A 546 -22.98 -38.67 -48.79
C THR A 546 -22.73 -37.33 -48.09
N ARG A 547 -23.50 -37.05 -47.04
CA ARG A 547 -23.44 -35.85 -46.20
C ARG A 547 -23.85 -36.23 -44.76
N PRO A 548 -23.38 -35.49 -43.74
CA PRO A 548 -23.90 -35.65 -42.37
C PRO A 548 -25.42 -35.46 -42.33
N PRO A 549 -26.14 -36.17 -41.45
CA PRO A 549 -27.58 -35.94 -41.24
C PRO A 549 -27.88 -34.52 -40.77
N GLU A 550 -29.06 -34.01 -41.13
CA GLU A 550 -29.56 -32.75 -40.60
C GLU A 550 -29.96 -32.91 -39.14
N LYS A 551 -29.64 -31.92 -38.30
CA LYS A 551 -30.10 -31.87 -36.91
C LYS A 551 -31.59 -31.53 -36.92
N ASN A 552 -32.42 -32.36 -36.27
CA ASN A 552 -33.88 -32.19 -36.25
C ASN A 552 -34.27 -30.73 -35.93
N GLY A 553 -34.78 -30.00 -36.92
CA GLY A 553 -35.24 -28.60 -36.78
C GLY A 553 -34.33 -27.52 -37.38
N ALA A 554 -33.13 -27.84 -37.87
CA ALA A 554 -32.29 -26.91 -38.64
C ALA A 554 -32.64 -27.04 -40.14
N ARG A 555 -33.14 -25.96 -40.76
CA ARG A 555 -33.35 -25.83 -42.21
C ARG A 555 -32.27 -24.96 -42.84
#